data_AF-H3GV24-F1
#
_entry.id   AF-H3GV24-F1
#
_cell.length_a   1.000
_cell.length_b   1.000
_cell.length_c   1.000
_cell.angle_alpha   90.00
_cell.angle_beta   90.00
_cell.angle_gamma   90.00
#
_symmetry.space_group_name_H-M   'P 1'
#
loop_
_entity.id
_entity.type
_entity.pdbx_description
1 polymer ?
#
loop_
_entity_poly.entity_id
_entity_poly.type
_entity_poly.pdbx_seq_one_letter_code
_entity_poly.pdbx_strand_id
1 'polypeptide(L)'
;MRSITLQDIESLQNKRELTVSLNCSKGWISFGRQCDGVSLSLRGALDKEKPAVVTLKGSLNALNCAVEKVTYHSKPQENGWDEIHVTLSQVVSSEDGGSSDAIDDTERDNSYTVSKRMLVEIRAINDPPIITMGSTFYAPLRQWVVLGEIKIDDPDADNGMLYVSISVRNGRLRTTLVPPTSSRGPAILHATVDGDALQMLEFAATVEQAKVIFASLEYSCDDRFGCSNAQRDYVTVHIDDNGFTGSHGPQVTTQTAEILVMQEADA
;
A
#
# COMPACT_ATOMS: atom_id res chain seq x y z
N MET A 1 -23.85 16.84 -13.38
CA MET A 1 -24.38 16.49 -12.04
C MET A 1 -23.49 17.16 -11.01
N ARG A 2 -24.07 17.82 -9.99
CA ARG A 2 -23.29 18.48 -8.93
C ARG A 2 -22.89 17.45 -7.87
N SER A 3 -21.68 17.54 -7.34
CA SER A 3 -21.20 16.65 -6.27
C SER A 3 -21.89 16.93 -4.94
N ILE A 4 -21.88 18.20 -4.49
CA ILE A 4 -22.47 18.64 -3.23
C ILE A 4 -23.35 19.86 -3.51
N THR A 5 -24.47 19.98 -2.79
CA THR A 5 -25.29 21.19 -2.77
C THR A 5 -25.45 21.65 -1.34
N LEU A 6 -25.07 22.90 -1.09
CA LEU A 6 -25.19 23.57 0.19
C LEU A 6 -26.45 24.43 0.17
N GLN A 7 -27.23 24.38 1.23
CA GLN A 7 -28.43 25.20 1.40
C GLN A 7 -28.42 25.78 2.80
N ASP A 8 -28.63 27.09 2.87
CA ASP A 8 -28.84 27.83 4.10
C ASP A 8 -29.89 28.90 3.81
N ILE A 9 -31.00 28.85 4.55
CA ILE A 9 -32.19 29.68 4.31
C ILE A 9 -31.91 31.16 4.63
N GLU A 10 -31.01 31.45 5.57
CA GLU A 10 -30.74 32.81 6.07
C GLU A 10 -29.51 33.47 5.41
N SER A 11 -28.61 32.66 4.84
CA SER A 11 -27.37 33.12 4.22
C SER A 11 -27.59 34.07 3.02
N LEU A 12 -28.70 33.92 2.32
CA LEU A 12 -29.08 34.75 1.17
C LEU A 12 -29.49 36.17 1.56
N GLN A 13 -29.96 36.36 2.80
CA GLN A 13 -30.44 37.66 3.30
C GLN A 13 -29.32 38.45 3.99
N ASN A 14 -28.37 37.75 4.63
CA ASN A 14 -27.43 38.37 5.58
C ASN A 14 -25.95 38.35 5.13
N LYS A 15 -25.63 37.96 3.88
CA LYS A 15 -24.25 37.88 3.35
C LYS A 15 -23.25 37.24 4.34
N ARG A 16 -23.67 36.14 4.98
CA ARG A 16 -22.89 35.48 6.03
C ARG A 16 -21.73 34.69 5.44
N GLU A 17 -20.59 34.70 6.12
CA GLU A 17 -19.48 33.81 5.81
C GLU A 17 -19.76 32.42 6.38
N LEU A 18 -19.61 31.40 5.54
CA LEU A 18 -19.80 30.01 5.91
C LEU A 18 -18.46 29.28 5.81
N THR A 19 -18.29 28.25 6.63
CA THR A 19 -17.13 27.37 6.60
C THR A 19 -17.58 25.97 6.20
N VAL A 20 -16.99 25.41 5.14
CA VAL A 20 -17.18 24.02 4.73
C VAL A 20 -15.90 23.27 4.98
N SER A 21 -15.97 22.20 5.77
CA SER A 21 -14.87 21.28 6.00
C SER A 21 -15.18 19.95 5.32
N LEU A 22 -14.24 19.45 4.53
CA LEU A 22 -14.25 18.10 3.97
C LEU A 22 -13.07 17.31 4.52
N ASN A 23 -13.32 16.09 4.99
CA ASN A 23 -12.30 15.19 5.53
C ASN A 23 -12.58 13.75 5.09
N CYS A 24 -11.52 12.99 4.80
CA CYS A 24 -11.55 11.57 4.49
C CYS A 24 -10.26 10.90 5.00
N SER A 25 -10.27 9.57 5.14
CA SER A 25 -9.17 8.84 5.79
C SER A 25 -8.21 8.16 4.80
N LYS A 26 -8.75 7.63 3.71
CA LYS A 26 -8.03 6.83 2.69
C LYS A 26 -7.64 7.62 1.45
N GLY A 27 -7.80 8.94 1.47
CA GLY A 27 -7.63 9.76 0.27
C GLY A 27 -7.42 11.24 0.54
N TRP A 28 -7.52 12.01 -0.54
CA TRP A 28 -7.60 13.47 -0.51
C TRP A 28 -8.63 13.97 -1.52
N ILE A 29 -9.00 15.24 -1.37
CA ILE A 29 -10.05 15.88 -2.16
C ILE A 29 -9.46 17.03 -2.98
N SER A 30 -9.91 17.15 -4.23
CA SER A 30 -9.62 18.28 -5.10
C SER A 30 -10.90 18.86 -5.69
N PHE A 31 -10.86 20.14 -6.08
CA PHE A 31 -11.99 20.83 -6.69
C PHE A 31 -11.71 21.09 -8.17
N GLY A 32 -12.74 20.91 -8.99
CA GLY A 32 -12.64 21.02 -10.44
C GLY A 32 -12.49 22.44 -10.97
N ARG A 33 -12.61 23.47 -10.13
CA ARG A 33 -12.41 24.88 -10.48
C ARG A 33 -12.12 25.75 -9.27
N GLN A 34 -11.50 26.90 -9.52
CA GLN A 34 -11.40 27.99 -8.56
C GLN A 34 -12.66 28.87 -8.65
N CYS A 35 -13.13 29.35 -7.49
CA CYS A 35 -14.32 30.20 -7.40
C CYS A 35 -13.96 31.46 -6.62
N ASP A 36 -14.41 32.60 -7.14
CA ASP A 36 -14.15 33.90 -6.52
C ASP A 36 -14.83 33.99 -5.15
N GLY A 37 -14.13 34.60 -4.19
CA GLY A 37 -14.63 34.75 -2.83
C GLY A 37 -14.61 33.46 -1.99
N VAL A 38 -13.83 32.46 -2.39
CA VAL A 38 -13.52 31.28 -1.58
C VAL A 38 -12.08 31.35 -1.08
N SER A 39 -11.87 31.37 0.24
CA SER A 39 -10.57 31.10 0.82
C SER A 39 -10.43 29.61 1.12
N LEU A 40 -9.40 28.96 0.58
CA LEU A 40 -9.07 27.57 0.84
C LEU A 40 -7.92 27.50 1.85
N SER A 41 -8.14 26.78 2.95
CA SER A 41 -7.09 26.39 3.88
C SER A 41 -7.00 24.87 3.92
N LEU A 42 -5.78 24.36 3.77
CA LEU A 42 -5.46 22.95 3.93
C LEU A 42 -4.85 22.76 5.32
N ARG A 43 -5.41 21.86 6.12
CA ARG A 43 -4.77 21.40 7.35
C ARG A 43 -4.19 20.00 7.09
N GLY A 44 -2.87 19.96 6.92
CA GLY A 44 -2.13 18.79 6.42
C GLY A 44 -1.31 19.15 5.18
N ALA A 45 -0.36 18.30 4.80
CA ALA A 45 0.33 18.43 3.52
C ALA A 45 -0.50 17.74 2.42
N LEU A 46 -0.34 18.17 1.16
CA LEU A 46 -0.73 17.37 -0.02
C LEU A 46 0.26 16.21 -0.21
N ASP A 47 0.72 15.60 0.88
CA ASP A 47 1.50 14.38 0.84
C ASP A 47 0.54 13.19 0.91
N LYS A 48 0.87 12.13 0.19
CA LYS A 48 -0.01 10.97 -0.03
C LYS A 48 -0.24 10.13 1.23
N GLU A 49 0.18 10.60 2.40
CA GLU A 49 0.29 9.79 3.61
C GLU A 49 -0.64 10.27 4.73
N LYS A 50 -0.95 11.58 4.83
CA LYS A 50 -1.76 12.11 5.95
C LYS A 50 -3.18 12.50 5.52
N PRO A 51 -4.19 12.37 6.42
CA PRO A 51 -5.52 12.88 6.14
C PRO A 51 -5.46 14.40 5.97
N ALA A 52 -5.86 14.90 4.81
CA ALA A 52 -5.93 16.32 4.53
C ALA A 52 -7.35 16.81 4.81
N VAL A 53 -7.50 17.67 5.83
CA VAL A 53 -8.76 18.39 6.02
C VAL A 53 -8.74 19.60 5.10
N VAL A 54 -9.71 19.65 4.21
CA VAL A 54 -9.90 20.77 3.30
C VAL A 54 -10.98 21.67 3.86
N THR A 55 -10.62 22.89 4.21
CA THR A 55 -11.56 23.89 4.72
C THR A 55 -11.70 25.02 3.71
N LEU A 56 -12.93 25.27 3.28
CA LEU A 56 -13.33 26.38 2.43
C LEU A 56 -14.10 27.39 3.27
N LYS A 57 -13.80 28.68 3.12
CA LYS A 57 -14.64 29.75 3.66
C LYS A 57 -15.10 30.69 2.56
N GLY A 58 -16.33 31.18 2.66
CA GLY A 58 -16.88 32.14 1.72
C GLY A 58 -18.41 32.23 1.77
N SER A 59 -18.99 32.91 0.79
CA SER A 59 -20.46 32.99 0.65
C SER A 59 -21.06 31.66 0.20
N LEU A 60 -22.36 31.43 0.46
CA LEU A 60 -23.06 30.22 0.00
C LEU A 60 -22.91 29.97 -1.51
N ASN A 61 -22.99 31.02 -2.33
CA ASN A 61 -22.83 30.91 -3.79
C ASN A 61 -21.41 30.53 -4.20
N ALA A 62 -20.40 31.16 -3.58
CA ALA A 62 -19.00 30.87 -3.85
C ALA A 62 -18.63 29.44 -3.43
N LEU A 63 -19.12 28.99 -2.28
CA LEU A 63 -18.93 27.62 -1.80
C LEU A 63 -19.66 26.60 -2.68
N ASN A 64 -20.91 26.85 -3.06
CA ASN A 64 -21.65 26.00 -4.02
C ASN A 64 -20.96 25.93 -5.39
N CYS A 65 -20.28 27.00 -5.83
CA CYS A 65 -19.44 26.98 -7.02
C CYS A 65 -18.24 26.03 -6.87
N ALA A 66 -17.57 26.06 -5.69
CA ALA A 66 -16.37 25.27 -5.43
C ALA A 66 -16.67 23.79 -5.26
N VAL A 67 -17.72 23.44 -4.51
CA VAL A 67 -18.12 22.04 -4.25
C VAL A 67 -18.99 21.43 -5.35
N GLU A 68 -19.20 22.15 -6.45
CA GLU A 68 -19.98 21.67 -7.60
C GLU A 68 -19.34 20.43 -8.24
N LYS A 69 -18.01 20.40 -8.31
CA LYS A 69 -17.23 19.30 -8.87
C LYS A 69 -16.11 18.94 -7.90
N VAL A 70 -16.39 17.96 -7.06
CA VAL A 70 -15.44 17.41 -6.09
C VAL A 70 -14.88 16.10 -6.65
N THR A 71 -13.56 15.97 -6.65
CA THR A 71 -12.86 14.74 -7.06
C THR A 71 -12.12 14.17 -5.87
N TYR A 72 -12.49 12.95 -5.51
CA TYR A 72 -11.78 12.12 -4.54
C TYR A 72 -10.64 11.39 -5.21
N HIS A 73 -9.50 11.33 -4.54
CA HIS A 73 -8.33 10.55 -4.95
C HIS A 73 -7.98 9.62 -3.80
N SER A 74 -7.97 8.31 -4.05
CA SER A 74 -7.47 7.34 -3.07
C SER A 74 -5.95 7.47 -2.94
N LYS A 75 -5.43 7.16 -1.75
CA LYS A 75 -3.98 6.99 -1.57
C LYS A 75 -3.52 5.73 -2.31
N PRO A 76 -2.24 5.66 -2.70
CA PRO A 76 -1.65 4.41 -3.19
C PRO A 76 -1.92 3.28 -2.21
N GLN A 77 -2.19 2.07 -2.70
CA GLN A 77 -2.42 0.86 -1.89
C GLN A 77 -3.64 0.91 -0.96
N GLU A 78 -4.55 1.88 -1.10
CA GLU A 78 -5.82 1.88 -0.36
C GLU A 78 -6.92 1.15 -1.11
N ASN A 79 -7.72 0.38 -0.39
CA ASN A 79 -8.93 -0.28 -0.89
C ASN A 79 -10.04 -0.32 0.18
N GLY A 80 -11.24 -0.76 -0.20
CA GLY A 80 -12.40 -0.85 0.68
C GLY A 80 -13.17 0.47 0.81
N TRP A 81 -13.99 0.58 1.85
CA TRP A 81 -14.84 1.75 2.07
C TRP A 81 -14.08 2.90 2.74
N ASP A 82 -14.29 4.13 2.24
CA ASP A 82 -13.92 5.38 2.91
C ASP A 82 -15.17 6.26 3.11
N GLU A 83 -15.10 7.17 4.09
CA GLU A 83 -16.16 8.13 4.36
C GLU A 83 -15.63 9.55 4.14
N ILE A 84 -16.28 10.31 3.25
CA ILE A 84 -16.08 11.76 3.16
C ILE A 84 -17.06 12.44 4.12
N HIS A 85 -16.53 13.02 5.19
CA HIS A 85 -17.26 13.84 6.13
C HIS A 85 -17.33 15.27 5.60
N VAL A 86 -18.54 15.76 5.36
CA VAL A 86 -18.80 17.13 4.94
C VAL A 86 -19.49 17.86 6.08
N THR A 87 -18.84 18.87 6.61
CA THR A 87 -19.37 19.71 7.67
C THR A 87 -19.52 21.13 7.15
N LEU A 88 -20.71 21.69 7.26
CA LEU A 88 -20.98 23.10 7.03
C LEU A 88 -21.22 23.75 8.38
N SER A 89 -20.41 24.75 8.72
CA SER A 89 -20.56 25.54 9.92
C SER A 89 -20.67 27.03 9.62
N GLN A 90 -21.44 27.71 10.46
CA GLN A 90 -21.53 29.16 10.50
C GLN A 90 -21.01 29.61 11.86
N VAL A 91 -20.02 30.51 11.87
CA VAL A 91 -19.64 31.25 13.07
C VAL A 91 -20.22 32.63 12.93
N VAL A 92 -21.11 33.02 13.83
CA VAL A 92 -21.56 34.41 13.92
C VAL A 92 -20.52 35.13 14.75
N SER A 93 -19.60 35.85 14.10
CA SER A 93 -18.80 36.84 14.80
C SER A 93 -19.71 38.01 15.16
N SER A 94 -19.91 38.22 16.46
CA SER A 94 -20.58 39.41 17.01
C SER A 94 -19.70 40.63 16.70
N GLU A 95 -19.81 41.19 15.49
CA GLU A 95 -19.12 42.43 15.10
C GLU A 95 -19.93 43.68 15.44
N ASP A 96 -20.74 43.65 16.50
CA ASP A 96 -21.29 44.88 17.09
C ASP A 96 -20.47 45.28 18.30
N GLY A 97 -19.49 46.16 18.06
CA GLY A 97 -18.87 47.00 19.08
C GLY A 97 -19.83 48.07 19.61
N GLY A 98 -21.01 47.65 20.08
CA GLY A 98 -22.08 48.51 20.55
C GLY A 98 -22.29 48.42 22.07
N SER A 99 -21.62 49.31 22.79
CA SER A 99 -21.90 49.81 24.16
C SER A 99 -22.22 48.80 25.27
N SER A 100 -21.40 48.86 26.32
CA SER A 100 -21.75 48.45 27.68
C SER A 100 -23.11 49.02 28.11
N ASP A 101 -24.10 48.16 28.30
CA ASP A 101 -25.09 48.20 29.39
C ASP A 101 -26.28 47.27 29.08
N ALA A 102 -26.06 45.96 29.28
CA ALA A 102 -27.06 45.01 29.76
C ALA A 102 -26.39 43.63 29.81
N ILE A 103 -26.29 43.05 31.00
CA ILE A 103 -26.08 41.62 31.15
C ILE A 103 -27.39 40.96 30.70
N ASP A 104 -27.46 40.58 29.43
CA ASP A 104 -28.44 39.60 28.96
C ASP A 104 -27.66 38.32 28.64
N ASP A 105 -27.86 37.30 29.48
CA ASP A 105 -27.24 35.98 29.42
C ASP A 105 -27.84 35.12 28.28
N THR A 106 -28.14 35.77 27.16
CA THR A 106 -28.69 35.19 25.94
C THR A 106 -27.82 35.50 24.72
N GLU A 107 -26.49 35.58 24.90
CA GLU A 107 -25.56 35.22 23.83
C GLU A 107 -25.73 33.73 23.53
N ARG A 108 -26.84 33.44 22.86
CA ARG A 108 -27.08 32.17 22.22
C ARG A 108 -25.96 32.06 21.20
N ASP A 109 -25.03 31.16 21.45
CA ASP A 109 -24.04 30.68 20.51
C ASP A 109 -24.80 30.25 19.24
N ASN A 110 -25.03 31.20 18.34
CA ASN A 110 -25.79 31.02 17.10
C ASN A 110 -24.89 30.38 16.04
N SER A 111 -23.99 29.49 16.49
CA SER A 111 -23.22 28.65 15.61
C SER A 111 -24.07 27.45 15.19
N TYR A 112 -24.28 27.33 13.88
CA TYR A 112 -24.94 26.17 13.30
C TYR A 112 -23.89 25.30 12.65
N THR A 113 -23.92 24.00 12.97
CA THR A 113 -23.07 22.99 12.33
C THR A 113 -23.92 21.85 11.84
N VAL A 114 -23.89 21.57 10.54
CA VAL A 114 -24.52 20.41 9.92
C VAL A 114 -23.46 19.52 9.30
N SER A 115 -23.61 18.21 9.50
CA SER A 115 -22.68 17.22 8.93
C SER A 115 -23.40 16.16 8.11
N LYS A 116 -22.79 15.76 7.00
CA LYS A 116 -23.21 14.66 6.14
C LYS A 116 -22.01 13.78 5.82
N ARG A 117 -22.31 12.54 5.42
CA ARG A 117 -21.31 11.55 5.04
C ARG A 117 -21.59 11.05 3.62
N MET A 118 -20.55 10.91 2.83
CA MET A 118 -20.59 10.29 1.51
C MET A 118 -19.71 9.05 1.54
N LEU A 119 -20.27 7.90 1.19
CA LEU A 119 -19.52 6.64 1.11
C LEU A 119 -18.79 6.56 -0.23
N VAL A 120 -17.53 6.14 -0.19
CA VAL A 120 -16.71 5.87 -1.37
C VAL A 120 -16.24 4.43 -1.29
N GLU A 121 -16.53 3.62 -2.32
CA GLU A 121 -15.94 2.30 -2.49
C GLU A 121 -14.66 2.43 -3.32
N ILE A 122 -13.52 2.13 -2.71
CA ILE A 122 -12.23 2.04 -3.39
C ILE A 122 -12.03 0.58 -3.77
N ARG A 123 -12.05 0.28 -5.06
CA ARG A 123 -11.86 -1.09 -5.54
C ARG A 123 -10.38 -1.45 -5.50
N ALA A 124 -10.07 -2.59 -4.88
CA ALA A 124 -8.72 -3.14 -4.89
C ALA A 124 -8.28 -3.46 -6.33
N ILE A 125 -6.97 -3.34 -6.57
CA ILE A 125 -6.29 -3.73 -7.80
C ILE A 125 -5.14 -4.62 -7.35
N ASN A 126 -4.94 -5.76 -8.02
CA ASN A 126 -3.87 -6.68 -7.67
C ASN A 126 -2.54 -6.19 -8.26
N ASP A 127 -1.57 -5.89 -7.41
CA ASP A 127 -0.20 -5.56 -7.74
C ASP A 127 0.69 -6.82 -7.71
N PRO A 128 1.65 -6.95 -8.66
CA PRO A 128 2.49 -8.14 -8.73
C PRO A 128 3.47 -8.24 -7.56
N PRO A 129 3.91 -9.47 -7.20
CA PRO A 129 5.00 -9.69 -6.26
C PRO A 129 6.28 -8.98 -6.73
N ILE A 130 7.12 -8.57 -5.80
CA ILE A 130 8.40 -7.93 -6.07
C ILE A 130 9.52 -8.87 -5.63
N ILE A 131 10.44 -9.18 -6.55
CA ILE A 131 11.70 -9.90 -6.25
C ILE A 131 12.85 -8.90 -6.35
N THR A 132 13.65 -8.82 -5.30
CA THR A 132 14.91 -8.07 -5.30
C THR A 132 16.05 -9.03 -5.02
N MET A 133 16.95 -9.21 -5.98
CA MET A 133 18.17 -9.99 -5.82
C MET A 133 19.30 -9.47 -6.72
N GLY A 134 20.53 -9.87 -6.43
CA GLY A 134 21.69 -9.59 -7.29
C GLY A 134 21.57 -10.27 -8.65
N SER A 135 22.28 -9.76 -9.66
CA SER A 135 22.33 -10.39 -10.99
C SER A 135 23.26 -11.61 -11.04
N THR A 136 24.17 -11.73 -10.07
CA THR A 136 25.21 -12.76 -10.02
C THR A 136 25.49 -13.17 -8.58
N PHE A 137 25.52 -14.47 -8.34
CA PHE A 137 25.98 -15.14 -7.13
C PHE A 137 27.29 -15.87 -7.40
N TYR A 138 28.06 -16.10 -6.34
CA TYR A 138 29.30 -16.85 -6.41
C TYR A 138 29.17 -18.09 -5.53
N ALA A 139 29.48 -19.26 -6.10
CA ALA A 139 29.40 -20.52 -5.38
C ALA A 139 30.72 -21.30 -5.45
N PRO A 140 31.27 -21.72 -4.31
CA PRO A 140 32.39 -22.66 -4.29
C PRO A 140 31.96 -24.02 -4.85
N LEU A 141 32.78 -24.60 -5.71
CA LEU A 141 32.58 -25.93 -6.27
C LEU A 141 32.58 -26.97 -5.14
N ARG A 142 31.61 -27.90 -5.16
CA ARG A 142 31.43 -29.02 -4.20
C ARG A 142 31.12 -28.60 -2.75
N GLN A 143 30.84 -27.33 -2.50
CA GLN A 143 30.48 -26.84 -1.18
C GLN A 143 29.08 -26.23 -1.19
N TRP A 144 28.48 -26.11 -0.01
CA TRP A 144 27.20 -25.43 0.17
C TRP A 144 27.47 -23.96 0.46
N VAL A 145 26.71 -23.08 -0.18
CA VAL A 145 26.74 -21.64 0.06
C VAL A 145 25.31 -21.12 0.16
N VAL A 146 25.08 -20.15 1.03
CA VAL A 146 23.81 -19.44 1.11
C VAL A 146 23.68 -18.49 -0.08
N LEU A 147 22.59 -18.58 -0.83
CA LEU A 147 22.22 -17.60 -1.84
C LEU A 147 21.56 -16.40 -1.14
N GLY A 148 22.39 -15.56 -0.51
CA GLY A 148 21.92 -14.40 0.25
C GLY A 148 21.25 -13.33 -0.61
N GLU A 149 20.68 -12.32 0.04
CA GLU A 149 20.16 -11.10 -0.61
C GLU A 149 18.94 -11.24 -1.52
N ILE A 150 18.33 -12.42 -1.63
CA ILE A 150 17.02 -12.58 -2.27
C ILE A 150 15.94 -12.09 -1.30
N LYS A 151 15.27 -11.00 -1.66
CA LYS A 151 14.15 -10.41 -0.92
C LYS A 151 12.90 -10.49 -1.76
N ILE A 152 11.80 -10.72 -1.07
CA ILE A 152 10.47 -10.76 -1.65
C ILE A 152 9.54 -9.82 -0.89
N ASP A 153 8.60 -9.24 -1.62
CA ASP A 153 7.51 -8.45 -1.06
C ASP A 153 6.29 -8.56 -1.97
N ASP A 154 5.11 -8.35 -1.42
CA ASP A 154 3.87 -8.28 -2.18
C ASP A 154 2.91 -7.33 -1.45
N PRO A 155 2.55 -6.18 -2.05
CA PRO A 155 1.74 -5.17 -1.38
C PRO A 155 0.34 -5.65 -0.96
N ASP A 156 -0.20 -6.65 -1.67
CA ASP A 156 -1.58 -7.13 -1.51
C ASP A 156 -1.67 -8.42 -0.71
N ALA A 157 -0.58 -9.18 -0.61
CA ALA A 157 -0.62 -10.51 -0.04
C ALA A 157 -1.06 -10.55 1.43
N ASP A 158 -0.68 -9.59 2.28
CA ASP A 158 -0.89 -9.63 3.74
C ASP A 158 -0.56 -11.03 4.33
N ASN A 159 -1.59 -11.79 4.76
CA ASN A 159 -1.46 -13.17 5.28
C ASN A 159 -1.81 -14.26 4.24
N GLY A 160 -2.01 -13.87 2.98
CA GLY A 160 -2.22 -14.70 1.81
C GLY A 160 -1.02 -15.57 1.47
N MET A 161 -1.28 -16.66 0.75
CA MET A 161 -0.27 -17.67 0.44
C MET A 161 0.25 -17.50 -0.99
N LEU A 162 1.51 -17.09 -1.11
CA LEU A 162 2.31 -17.11 -2.34
C LEU A 162 2.57 -18.54 -2.79
N TYR A 163 2.51 -18.79 -4.09
CA TYR A 163 3.22 -19.91 -4.68
C TYR A 163 4.64 -19.46 -5.01
N VAL A 164 5.63 -20.09 -4.39
CA VAL A 164 7.04 -19.77 -4.55
C VAL A 164 7.75 -20.97 -5.15
N SER A 165 8.33 -20.80 -6.33
CA SER A 165 9.16 -21.79 -7.00
C SER A 165 10.58 -21.25 -7.18
N ILE A 166 11.56 -22.03 -6.74
CA ILE A 166 12.98 -21.70 -6.84
C ILE A 166 13.64 -22.84 -7.56
N SER A 167 14.27 -22.58 -8.69
CA SER A 167 14.92 -23.61 -9.49
C SER A 167 16.31 -23.21 -9.92
N VAL A 168 17.15 -24.21 -10.15
CA VAL A 168 18.47 -24.08 -10.75
C VAL A 168 18.58 -24.97 -11.97
N ARG A 169 19.37 -24.55 -12.96
CA ARG A 169 19.55 -25.34 -14.19
C ARG A 169 20.46 -26.53 -13.96
N ASN A 170 21.54 -26.32 -13.23
CA ASN A 170 22.47 -27.33 -12.76
C ASN A 170 22.41 -27.36 -11.22
N GLY A 171 23.32 -28.11 -10.58
CA GLY A 171 23.43 -28.08 -9.13
C GLY A 171 22.17 -28.55 -8.42
N ARG A 172 22.03 -28.10 -7.18
CA ARG A 172 20.94 -28.46 -6.28
C ARG A 172 20.78 -27.41 -5.20
N LEU A 173 19.54 -27.27 -4.74
CA LEU A 173 19.09 -26.35 -3.71
C LEU A 173 18.66 -27.12 -2.47
N ARG A 174 18.79 -26.47 -1.33
CA ARG A 174 18.11 -26.86 -0.08
C ARG A 174 17.75 -25.61 0.71
N THR A 175 16.83 -25.74 1.65
CA THR A 175 16.55 -24.70 2.64
C THR A 175 16.24 -25.37 3.98
N THR A 176 16.58 -24.71 5.08
CA THR A 176 16.30 -25.22 6.41
C THR A 176 15.03 -24.58 6.93
N LEU A 177 13.91 -25.29 6.86
CA LEU A 177 12.67 -24.84 7.48
C LEU A 177 12.73 -25.14 8.97
N VAL A 178 12.71 -24.11 9.81
CA VAL A 178 12.53 -24.30 11.26
C VAL A 178 11.07 -24.71 11.49
N PRO A 179 10.78 -25.89 12.08
CA PRO A 179 9.41 -26.27 12.41
C PRO A 179 8.82 -25.21 13.34
N PRO A 180 7.70 -24.57 12.98
CA PRO A 180 7.16 -23.48 13.77
C PRO A 180 6.61 -24.03 15.08
N THR A 181 6.94 -23.36 16.18
CA THR A 181 6.50 -23.73 17.52
C THR A 181 5.04 -23.37 17.81
N SER A 182 4.34 -22.63 16.92
CA SER A 182 2.92 -22.25 17.15
C SER A 182 2.12 -21.65 15.98
N SER A 183 2.56 -21.73 14.72
CA SER A 183 1.76 -21.29 13.56
C SER A 183 2.01 -22.21 12.37
N ARG A 184 1.04 -22.44 11.47
CA ARG A 184 1.23 -23.26 10.26
C ARG A 184 2.44 -22.73 9.49
N GLY A 185 3.49 -23.54 9.35
CA GLY A 185 4.70 -23.17 8.59
C GLY A 185 4.43 -23.18 7.08
N PRO A 186 5.43 -22.78 6.27
CA PRO A 186 5.30 -22.92 4.83
C PRO A 186 4.98 -24.37 4.47
N ALA A 187 3.98 -24.55 3.61
CA ALA A 187 3.63 -25.87 3.10
C ALA A 187 4.57 -26.20 1.94
N ILE A 188 5.39 -27.22 2.13
CA ILE A 188 6.21 -27.77 1.06
C ILE A 188 5.27 -28.47 0.07
N LEU A 189 5.22 -28.00 -1.18
CA LEU A 189 4.31 -28.53 -2.18
C LEU A 189 4.83 -29.80 -2.86
N HIS A 190 6.16 -29.96 -2.90
CA HIS A 190 6.82 -31.18 -3.37
C HIS A 190 7.86 -31.65 -2.36
N ALA A 191 7.76 -32.92 -1.95
CA ALA A 191 8.57 -33.49 -0.89
C ALA A 191 10.07 -33.38 -1.19
N THR A 192 10.75 -32.50 -0.45
CA THR A 192 12.11 -32.79 0.00
C THR A 192 11.99 -33.95 0.96
N VAL A 193 12.41 -35.15 0.56
CA VAL A 193 12.72 -36.19 1.54
C VAL A 193 13.86 -35.63 2.38
N ASP A 194 13.75 -35.65 3.71
CA ASP A 194 14.78 -35.10 4.63
C ASP A 194 16.20 -35.53 4.19
N GLY A 195 16.96 -34.59 3.63
CA GLY A 195 18.32 -34.81 3.11
C GLY A 195 18.48 -34.73 1.57
N ASP A 196 17.40 -34.73 0.80
CA ASP A 196 17.43 -34.62 -0.66
C ASP A 196 17.50 -33.17 -1.11
N ALA A 197 18.60 -32.85 -1.80
CA ALA A 197 18.80 -31.58 -2.47
C ALA A 197 18.27 -31.66 -3.90
N LEU A 198 17.42 -30.71 -4.28
CA LEU A 198 16.65 -30.75 -5.53
C LEU A 198 17.05 -29.61 -6.46
N GLN A 199 16.84 -29.79 -7.76
CA GLN A 199 16.98 -28.69 -8.72
C GLN A 199 15.83 -27.68 -8.65
N MET A 200 14.70 -28.05 -8.02
CA MET A 200 13.54 -27.19 -7.85
C MET A 200 12.94 -27.39 -6.46
N LEU A 201 12.61 -26.28 -5.80
CA LEU A 201 11.91 -26.21 -4.53
C LEU A 201 10.61 -25.43 -4.74
N GLU A 202 9.49 -25.95 -4.24
CA GLU A 202 8.17 -25.32 -4.38
C GLU A 202 7.45 -25.26 -3.04
N PHE A 203 6.93 -24.07 -2.73
CA PHE A 203 6.28 -23.77 -1.46
C PHE A 203 4.97 -23.04 -1.70
N ALA A 204 3.99 -23.31 -0.85
CA ALA A 204 2.95 -22.34 -0.52
C ALA A 204 3.36 -21.66 0.79
N ALA A 205 3.56 -20.35 0.75
CA ALA A 205 4.12 -19.59 1.87
C ALA A 205 3.55 -18.17 1.92
N THR A 206 3.36 -17.61 3.12
CA THR A 206 3.16 -16.15 3.25
C THR A 206 4.43 -15.39 2.89
N VAL A 207 4.33 -14.07 2.67
CA VAL A 207 5.51 -13.21 2.45
C VAL A 207 6.54 -13.39 3.56
N GLU A 208 6.11 -13.39 4.82
CA GLU A 208 7.01 -13.59 5.97
C GLU A 208 7.66 -14.98 5.99
N GLN A 209 6.93 -16.03 5.63
CA GLN A 209 7.48 -17.38 5.54
C GLN A 209 8.48 -17.52 4.41
N ALA A 210 8.20 -16.92 3.26
CA ALA A 210 9.12 -16.98 2.14
C ALA A 210 10.38 -16.13 2.37
N LYS A 211 10.33 -15.02 3.13
CA LYS A 211 11.53 -14.34 3.66
C LYS A 211 12.43 -15.30 4.46
N VAL A 212 11.85 -16.18 5.28
CA VAL A 212 12.61 -17.21 6.01
C VAL A 212 13.21 -18.24 5.05
N ILE A 213 12.44 -18.73 4.06
CA ILE A 213 12.91 -19.67 3.04
C ILE A 213 14.15 -19.14 2.32
N PHE A 214 14.11 -17.88 1.86
CA PHE A 214 15.22 -17.25 1.14
C PHE A 214 16.41 -16.94 2.05
N ALA A 215 16.19 -16.63 3.33
CA ALA A 215 17.27 -16.41 4.29
C ALA A 215 18.13 -17.67 4.53
N SER A 216 17.55 -18.86 4.40
CA SER A 216 18.25 -20.15 4.55
C SER A 216 18.43 -20.92 3.24
N LEU A 217 18.18 -20.30 2.09
CA LEU A 217 18.34 -20.95 0.79
C LEU A 217 19.82 -21.18 0.50
N GLU A 218 20.20 -22.44 0.33
CA GLU A 218 21.56 -22.84 0.00
C GLU A 218 21.62 -23.51 -1.37
N TYR A 219 22.75 -23.30 -2.05
CA TYR A 219 23.10 -23.91 -3.31
C TYR A 219 24.40 -24.70 -3.19
N SER A 220 24.48 -25.81 -3.91
CA SER A 220 25.73 -26.54 -4.12
C SER A 220 25.73 -27.15 -5.51
N CYS A 221 26.92 -27.31 -6.09
CA CYS A 221 27.07 -28.06 -7.33
C CYS A 221 28.40 -28.81 -7.38
N ASP A 222 28.35 -30.00 -7.96
CA ASP A 222 29.51 -30.84 -8.23
C ASP A 222 29.39 -31.45 -9.64
N ASP A 223 30.38 -32.25 -10.03
CA ASP A 223 30.46 -32.86 -11.36
C ASP A 223 29.27 -33.77 -11.68
N ARG A 224 28.65 -34.39 -10.66
CA ARG A 224 27.43 -35.21 -10.85
C ARG A 224 26.21 -34.37 -11.20
N PHE A 225 26.23 -33.09 -10.87
CA PHE A 225 25.16 -32.13 -11.15
C PHE A 225 25.53 -31.15 -12.26
N GLY A 226 26.52 -31.52 -13.10
CA GLY A 226 26.87 -30.77 -14.31
C GLY A 226 27.80 -29.57 -14.09
N CYS A 227 28.46 -29.45 -12.93
CA CYS A 227 29.36 -28.34 -12.67
C CYS A 227 30.84 -28.68 -12.76
N SER A 228 31.59 -27.71 -13.26
CA SER A 228 33.04 -27.67 -13.32
C SER A 228 33.53 -26.26 -12.92
N ASN A 229 34.84 -26.06 -12.81
CA ASN A 229 35.38 -24.75 -12.47
C ASN A 229 35.02 -23.70 -13.54
N ALA A 230 34.65 -22.49 -13.11
CA ALA A 230 34.16 -21.39 -13.93
C ALA A 230 32.85 -21.69 -14.70
N GLN A 231 32.11 -22.73 -14.32
CA GLN A 231 30.80 -23.02 -14.87
C GLN A 231 29.79 -21.93 -14.48
N ARG A 232 28.91 -21.59 -15.42
CA ARG A 232 27.75 -20.74 -15.18
C ARG A 232 26.52 -21.60 -14.97
N ASP A 233 25.84 -21.37 -13.86
CA ASP A 233 24.52 -21.88 -13.56
C ASP A 233 23.56 -20.69 -13.37
N TYR A 234 22.27 -20.94 -13.19
CA TYR A 234 21.26 -19.90 -13.06
C TYR A 234 20.24 -20.31 -12.02
N VAL A 235 20.01 -19.45 -11.03
CA VAL A 235 18.85 -19.56 -10.14
C VAL A 235 17.71 -18.75 -10.74
N THR A 236 16.54 -19.38 -10.86
CA THR A 236 15.30 -18.74 -11.27
C THR A 236 14.33 -18.79 -10.11
N VAL A 237 13.90 -17.61 -9.67
CA VAL A 237 12.87 -17.44 -8.66
C VAL A 237 11.59 -17.02 -9.36
N HIS A 238 10.51 -17.73 -9.09
CA HIS A 238 9.19 -17.49 -9.63
C HIS A 238 8.21 -17.39 -8.46
N ILE A 239 7.43 -16.32 -8.44
CA ILE A 239 6.41 -16.07 -7.42
C ILE A 239 5.10 -15.80 -8.14
N ASP A 240 4.10 -16.63 -7.85
CA ASP A 240 2.72 -16.44 -8.26
C ASP A 240 1.91 -16.02 -7.04
N ASP A 241 1.18 -14.94 -7.23
CA ASP A 241 0.40 -14.30 -6.20
C ASP A 241 -1.01 -14.89 -6.03
N ASN A 242 -1.34 -16.00 -6.68
CA ASN A 242 -2.63 -16.70 -6.56
C ASN A 242 -3.90 -15.79 -6.58
N GLY A 243 -3.80 -14.54 -7.07
CA GLY A 243 -4.81 -13.48 -7.04
C GLY A 243 -5.10 -12.86 -5.66
N PHE A 244 -4.16 -12.11 -5.04
CA PHE A 244 -4.35 -11.71 -3.63
C PHE A 244 -5.24 -10.54 -3.29
N THR A 245 -5.55 -9.56 -4.15
CA THR A 245 -6.90 -8.92 -4.14
C THR A 245 -7.17 -8.07 -5.38
N GLY A 246 -8.45 -7.80 -5.68
CA GLY A 246 -8.84 -6.80 -6.67
C GLY A 246 -8.96 -7.31 -8.09
N SER A 247 -9.09 -6.39 -9.04
CA SER A 247 -9.09 -6.74 -10.47
C SER A 247 -7.69 -7.16 -10.95
N HIS A 248 -7.65 -7.89 -12.06
CA HIS A 248 -6.47 -8.43 -12.77
C HIS A 248 -6.10 -9.90 -12.48
N GLY A 249 -6.72 -10.55 -11.50
CA GLY A 249 -6.48 -11.98 -11.23
C GLY A 249 -5.04 -12.23 -10.78
N PRO A 250 -4.57 -13.49 -10.84
CA PRO A 250 -3.21 -13.84 -10.41
C PRO A 250 -2.15 -13.10 -11.21
N GLN A 251 -1.22 -12.47 -10.50
CA GLN A 251 -0.03 -11.83 -11.01
C GLN A 251 1.20 -12.64 -10.63
N VAL A 252 2.23 -12.53 -11.47
CA VAL A 252 3.43 -13.35 -11.37
C VAL A 252 4.65 -12.48 -11.58
N THR A 253 5.68 -12.72 -10.79
CA THR A 253 7.02 -12.18 -11.03
C THR A 253 8.03 -13.30 -11.11
N THR A 254 8.90 -13.24 -12.12
CA THR A 254 10.00 -14.18 -12.31
C THR A 254 11.29 -13.42 -12.51
N GLN A 255 12.34 -13.82 -11.79
CA GLN A 255 13.66 -13.24 -11.94
C GLN A 255 14.72 -14.34 -11.95
N THR A 256 15.74 -14.17 -12.78
CA THR A 256 16.85 -15.10 -12.93
C THR A 256 18.16 -14.38 -12.62
N ALA A 257 19.02 -15.03 -11.86
CA ALA A 257 20.38 -14.58 -11.56
C ALA A 257 21.37 -15.67 -11.96
N GLU A 258 22.56 -15.24 -12.40
CA GLU A 258 23.66 -16.15 -12.67
C GLU A 258 24.26 -16.65 -11.35
N ILE A 259 24.72 -17.90 -11.32
CA ILE A 259 25.61 -18.43 -10.30
C ILE A 259 26.92 -18.80 -10.99
N LEU A 260 28.01 -18.12 -10.61
CA LEU A 260 29.34 -18.48 -11.07
C LEU A 260 29.97 -19.49 -10.10
N VAL A 261 30.16 -20.71 -10.59
CA VAL A 261 30.80 -21.80 -9.83
C VAL A 261 32.30 -21.69 -9.95
N MET A 262 33.00 -21.55 -8.83
CA MET A 262 34.45 -21.37 -8.79
C MET A 262 35.09 -22.43 -7.91
N GLN A 263 36.23 -22.95 -8.32
CA GLN A 263 37.07 -23.73 -7.44
C GLN A 263 37.59 -22.81 -6.32
N GLU A 264 37.59 -23.30 -5.08
CA GLU A 264 38.23 -22.57 -3.98
C GLU A 264 39.73 -22.46 -4.29
N ALA A 265 40.31 -21.28 -4.05
CA ALA A 265 41.75 -21.13 -4.20
C ALA A 265 42.44 -21.99 -3.13
N ASP A 266 43.32 -22.90 -3.54
CA ASP A 266 44.14 -23.68 -2.61
C ASP A 266 44.89 -22.70 -1.68
N ALA A 267 44.58 -22.73 -0.39
CA ALA A 267 45.22 -21.93 0.66
C ALA A 267 46.54 -22.55 1.11
#